data_AF-A0A928DBR1-F1
#
_entry.id   AF-A0A928DBR1-F1
#
_cell.length_a   1.000
_cell.length_b   1.000
_cell.length_c   1.000
_cell.angle_alpha   90.00
_cell.angle_beta   90.00
_cell.angle_gamma   90.00
#
_symmetry.space_group_name_H-M   'P 1'
#
loop_
_entity.id
_entity.type
_entity.pdbx_description
1 polymer ?
#
loop_
_entity_poly.entity_id
_entity_poly.type
_entity_poly.pdbx_seq_one_letter_code
_entity_poly.pdbx_strand_id
1 'polypeptide(L)' 'MSTTLEKILANPDLYPRDVPRLGECKITSPVRHNEFVDGEDRILVTENSTVVKYLTEKLGREPSFERAGPHAKIYHDPNW' A
#
# COMPACT_ATOMS: atom_id res chain seq x y z
N MET A 1 -4.13 3.57 -25.97
CA MET A 1 -3.22 3.85 -24.83
C MET A 1 -3.45 2.76 -23.81
N SER A 2 -2.39 2.11 -23.33
CA SER A 2 -2.53 1.02 -22.34
C SER A 2 -2.83 1.59 -20.96
N THR A 3 -3.80 0.99 -20.26
CA THR A 3 -4.19 1.38 -18.90
C THR A 3 -3.08 1.07 -17.89
N THR A 4 -3.07 1.75 -16.74
CA THR A 4 -2.08 1.46 -15.67
C THR A 4 -2.12 -0.01 -15.24
N LEU A 5 -3.30 -0.61 -15.18
CA LEU A 5 -3.49 -2.01 -14.81
C LEU A 5 -2.87 -2.98 -15.81
N GLU A 6 -3.00 -2.71 -17.11
CA GLU A 6 -2.36 -3.51 -18.16
C GLU A 6 -0.84 -3.43 -18.08
N LYS A 7 -0.27 -2.26 -17.77
CA LYS A 7 1.18 -2.09 -17.60
C LYS A 7 1.70 -2.88 -16.40
N ILE A 8 0.98 -2.83 -15.27
CA ILE A 8 1.30 -3.62 -14.07
C ILE A 8 1.24 -5.11 -14.39
N LEU A 9 0.19 -5.56 -15.08
CA LEU A 9 0.03 -6.95 -15.45
C LEU A 9 1.15 -7.44 -16.38
N ALA A 10 1.57 -6.61 -17.34
CA ALA A 10 2.62 -6.95 -18.29
C ALA A 10 4.00 -7.04 -17.65
N ASN A 11 4.28 -6.24 -16.61
CA ASN A 11 5.58 -6.20 -15.94
C ASN A 11 5.45 -6.00 -14.41
N PRO A 12 4.97 -6.99 -13.66
CA PRO A 12 4.65 -6.80 -12.24
C PRO A 12 5.84 -6.34 -11.39
N ASP A 13 7.06 -6.79 -11.72
CA ASP A 13 8.28 -6.47 -10.97
C ASP A 13 8.70 -5.00 -11.10
N LEU A 14 8.25 -4.30 -12.14
CA LEU A 14 8.49 -2.86 -12.30
C LEU A 14 7.57 -2.00 -11.42
N TYR A 15 6.57 -2.60 -10.79
CA TYR A 15 5.58 -1.93 -9.96
C TYR A 15 5.58 -2.55 -8.55
N PRO A 16 6.60 -2.25 -7.74
CA PRO A 16 6.68 -2.76 -6.38
C PRO A 16 5.42 -2.31 -5.61
N ARG A 17 4.81 -3.27 -4.93
CA ARG A 17 3.55 -3.06 -4.21
C ARG A 17 3.75 -2.73 -2.74
N ASP A 18 4.98 -2.93 -2.27
CA ASP A 18 5.38 -2.78 -0.89
C ASP A 18 6.43 -1.67 -0.82
N VAL A 19 6.33 -0.82 0.20
CA VAL A 19 7.15 0.38 0.37
C VAL A 19 8.30 0.05 1.33
N PRO A 20 9.57 0.24 0.92
CA PRO A 20 10.70 0.02 1.82
C PRO A 20 10.59 0.86 3.10
N ARG A 21 10.83 0.23 4.25
CA ARG A 21 10.83 0.89 5.56
C ARG A 21 12.26 1.15 6.03
N LEU A 22 12.48 2.31 6.67
CA LEU A 22 13.79 2.67 7.24
C LEU A 22 14.16 1.80 8.45
N GLY A 23 13.16 1.19 9.10
CA GLY A 23 13.31 0.32 10.25
C GLY A 23 12.01 0.22 11.05
N GLU A 24 12.10 -0.27 12.27
CA GLU A 24 10.97 -0.39 13.17
C GLU A 24 10.52 0.99 13.71
N CYS A 25 9.23 1.32 13.55
CA CYS A 25 8.64 2.52 14.13
C CYS A 25 8.38 2.33 15.64
N LYS A 26 9.11 3.07 16.49
CA LYS A 26 9.05 2.92 17.95
C LYS A 26 8.43 4.11 18.68
N ILE A 27 8.42 5.28 18.05
CA ILE A 27 8.02 6.54 18.69
C ILE A 27 6.51 6.71 18.53
N THR A 28 5.79 6.99 19.60
CA THR A 28 4.35 7.32 19.51
C THR A 28 4.16 8.58 18.70
N SER A 29 3.27 8.52 17.70
CA SER A 29 2.97 9.66 16.84
C SER A 29 2.39 10.83 17.65
N PRO A 30 2.82 12.08 17.42
CA PRO A 30 2.25 13.26 18.08
C PRO A 30 0.88 13.66 17.52
N VAL A 31 0.46 13.04 16.41
CA VAL A 31 -0.81 13.31 15.73
C VAL A 31 -1.97 12.93 16.65
N ARG A 32 -2.90 13.86 16.87
CA ARG A 32 -4.10 13.66 17.73
C ARG A 32 -5.37 13.53 16.88
N HIS A 33 -6.35 12.79 17.39
CA HIS A 33 -7.71 12.67 16.84
C HIS A 33 -7.82 12.15 15.39
N ASN A 34 -6.86 11.34 14.93
CA ASN A 34 -6.91 10.70 13.62
C ASN A 34 -7.14 9.20 13.73
N GLU A 35 -7.82 8.63 12.74
CA GLU A 35 -7.84 7.19 12.51
C GLU A 35 -6.47 6.78 11.95
N PHE A 36 -5.70 6.05 12.75
CA PHE A 36 -4.42 5.52 12.31
C PHE A 36 -4.64 4.33 11.37
N VAL A 37 -3.85 4.26 10.30
CA VAL A 37 -3.83 3.11 9.40
C VAL A 37 -3.03 1.97 10.03
N ASP A 38 -3.47 0.74 9.81
CA ASP A 38 -2.67 -0.43 10.14
C ASP A 38 -1.46 -0.50 9.17
N GLY A 39 -0.31 -0.96 9.65
CA GLY A 39 0.88 -1.15 8.82
C GLY A 39 0.69 -2.19 7.72
N GLU A 40 -0.32 -3.04 7.83
CA GLU A 40 -0.67 -4.06 6.83
C GLU A 40 -1.92 -3.69 6.01
N ASP A 41 -2.51 -2.50 6.21
CA ASP A 41 -3.69 -2.08 5.45
C ASP A 41 -3.36 -1.91 3.97
N ARG A 42 -4.21 -2.48 3.12
CA ARG A 42 -4.07 -2.41 1.65
C ARG A 42 -5.34 -1.93 0.98
N ILE A 43 -5.18 -1.24 -0.14
CA ILE A 43 -6.28 -0.77 -0.98
C ILE A 43 -6.21 -1.46 -2.34
N LEU A 44 -7.35 -1.97 -2.81
CA LEU A 44 -7.48 -2.53 -4.16
C LEU A 44 -7.30 -1.44 -5.21
N VAL A 45 -6.65 -1.79 -6.33
CA VAL A 45 -6.46 -0.86 -7.45
C VAL A 45 -7.74 -0.46 -8.18
N THR A 46 -8.82 -1.24 -7.97
CA THR A 46 -10.13 -1.00 -8.55
C THR A 46 -11.19 -1.73 -7.72
N GLU A 47 -12.40 -1.19 -7.70
CA GLU A 47 -13.56 -1.80 -7.04
C GLU A 47 -14.35 -2.74 -7.98
N ASN A 48 -13.96 -2.82 -9.27
CA ASN A 48 -14.61 -3.72 -10.23
C ASN A 48 -14.24 -5.18 -9.93
N SER A 49 -15.18 -5.92 -9.37
CA SER A 49 -14.97 -7.31 -8.93
C SER A 49 -14.50 -8.26 -10.04
N THR A 50 -15.00 -8.10 -11.26
CA THR A 50 -14.56 -8.90 -12.42
C THR A 50 -13.09 -8.65 -12.75
N VAL A 51 -12.66 -7.38 -12.73
CA VAL A 51 -11.27 -7.01 -12.98
C VAL A 51 -10.36 -7.47 -11.84
N VAL A 52 -10.78 -7.30 -10.58
CA VAL A 52 -10.03 -7.77 -9.41
C VAL A 52 -9.80 -9.28 -9.52
N LYS A 53 -10.84 -10.07 -9.80
CA LYS A 53 -10.71 -11.53 -9.94
C LYS A 53 -9.71 -11.90 -11.04
N TYR A 54 -9.85 -11.30 -12.23
CA TYR A 54 -8.95 -11.54 -13.36
C TYR A 54 -7.49 -11.23 -13.00
N LEU A 55 -7.22 -10.08 -12.39
CA LEU A 55 -5.88 -9.67 -12.00
C LEU A 55 -5.32 -10.57 -10.90
N THR A 56 -6.13 -10.97 -9.92
CA THR A 56 -5.71 -11.90 -8.86
C THR A 56 -5.24 -13.24 -9.43
N GLU A 57 -6.00 -13.80 -10.39
CA GLU A 57 -5.64 -15.06 -11.06
C GLU A 57 -4.32 -14.93 -11.83
N LYS A 58 -4.04 -13.78 -12.46
CA LYS A 58 -2.83 -13.58 -13.26
C LYS A 58 -1.61 -13.19 -12.45
N LEU A 59 -1.79 -12.41 -11.38
CA LEU A 59 -0.71 -11.94 -10.51
C LEU A 59 -0.42 -12.91 -9.36
N GLY A 60 -1.27 -13.90 -9.14
CA GLY A 60 -1.19 -14.87 -8.04
C GLY A 60 -1.56 -14.29 -6.66
N ARG A 61 -2.07 -13.06 -6.62
CA ARG A 61 -2.45 -12.31 -5.40
C ARG A 61 -3.28 -11.09 -5.76
N GLU A 62 -3.99 -10.55 -4.78
CA GLU A 62 -4.84 -9.38 -4.99
C GLU A 62 -4.06 -8.18 -5.54
N PRO A 63 -4.63 -7.47 -6.53
CA PRO A 63 -4.03 -6.26 -7.07
C PRO A 63 -4.27 -5.11 -6.08
N SER A 64 -3.41 -5.01 -5.07
CA SER A 64 -3.50 -4.01 -4.00
C SER A 64 -2.17 -3.34 -3.69
N PHE A 65 -2.23 -2.12 -3.17
CA PHE A 65 -1.10 -1.32 -2.70
C PHE A 65 -1.24 -0.98 -1.22
N GLU A 66 -0.14 -0.67 -0.55
CA GLU A 66 -0.16 -0.18 0.84
C GLU A 66 -1.00 1.10 0.97
N ARG A 67 -1.84 1.15 2.01
CA ARG A 67 -2.64 2.32 2.32
C ARG A 67 -1.77 3.39 2.98
N ALA A 68 -1.68 4.56 2.35
CA ALA A 68 -1.06 5.72 2.98
C ALA A 68 -1.98 6.33 4.05
N GLY A 69 -1.40 6.80 5.15
CA GLY A 69 -2.12 7.53 6.19
C GLY A 69 -1.26 7.74 7.45
N PRO A 70 -1.84 8.38 8.49
CA PRO A 70 -1.13 8.54 9.75
C PRO A 70 -0.96 7.17 10.41
N HIS A 71 0.23 6.89 10.96
CA HIS A 71 0.50 5.68 11.75
C HIS A 71 0.58 6.02 13.24
N ALA A 72 0.21 5.07 14.10
CA ALA A 72 0.27 5.24 15.55
C ALA A 72 1.72 5.33 16.08
N LYS A 73 2.66 4.70 15.38
CA LYS A 73 4.09 4.79 15.66
C LYS A 73 4.85 5.30 14.43
N ILE A 74 5.88 6.10 14.66
CA ILE A 74 6.76 6.69 13.65
C ILE A 74 8.23 6.33 13.91
N TYR A 75 9.05 6.48 12.88
CA TYR A 75 10.48 6.18 12.92
C TYR A 75 11.33 7.37 13.42
N HIS A 76 11.05 8.58 12.94
CA HIS A 76 11.81 9.78 13.29
C HIS A 76 11.24 10.50 14.51
N ASP A 77 12.13 11.01 15.38
CA ASP A 77 11.74 11.88 16.50
C ASP A 77 11.38 13.27 15.95
N PRO A 78 10.15 13.77 16.16
CA PRO A 78 9.75 15.10 15.72
C PRO A 78 10.50 16.26 16.39
N ASN A 79 11.16 16.03 17.54
CA ASN A 79 11.85 17.07 18.31
C ASN A 79 13.32 17.28 17.92
N TRP A 80 13.74 16.72 16.79
CA TRP A 80 15.11 16.84 16.29
C TRP A 80 15.54 18.29 16.01
#